data_AF-A0A261Y4C6-F1
#
_entry.id   AF-A0A261Y4C6-F1
#
_cell.length_a   1.000
_cell.length_b   1.000
_cell.length_c   1.000
_cell.angle_alpha   90.00
_cell.angle_beta   90.00
_cell.angle_gamma   90.00
#
_symmetry.space_group_name_H-M   'P 1'
#
loop_
_entity.id
_entity.type
_entity.pdbx_description
1 polymer ?
#
loop_
_entity_poly.entity_id
_entity_poly.type
_entity_poly.pdbx_seq_one_letter_code
_entity_poly.pdbx_strand_id
1 'polypeptide(L)'
;MTSMPWRKSSSVSGTQPTSEEAKRKQITSIYDHNSGVAEVIKGSQFEIPAKLPTGWTVSLLVNLPPQFPEQAPIITVSPACTHSWIDRGVMTPLDAQGHPTGWATSSNLGKLIKEIREEFNAHPPTKGTSESSYDRPTSGEPTNYDKRPPPPLPSTVSEPALQTMTASNKYALHASMSPATLLNAPAATKHAVMTKEFPSILNMSQQQLEEMLKDDYPFEEFVMSLDQIQHSRAVQSDLLNANEAIARKYSRRKNLSRQEELTSLQQAIAPLNNQYLQLRQEFDAKFKKQQETLRRFQTPTLLSQVRDSIAESDELSEQIAQSFLDGGISIEAFIKQYRDVRKVYHLRSSKIERAERTGFKE
;
A
#
# COMPACT_ATOMS: atom_id res chain seq x y z
N MET A 1 7.66 -10.67 -77.52
CA MET A 1 8.22 -11.02 -76.20
C MET A 1 8.22 -9.75 -75.36
N THR A 2 7.04 -9.24 -75.02
CA THR A 2 6.17 -9.59 -73.88
C THR A 2 6.61 -8.89 -72.60
N SER A 3 5.75 -7.94 -72.26
CA SER A 3 5.69 -7.06 -71.08
C SER A 3 5.40 -7.84 -69.78
N MET A 4 5.51 -7.10 -68.65
CA MET A 4 4.93 -7.34 -67.30
C MET A 4 5.89 -7.90 -66.21
N PRO A 5 5.61 -7.64 -64.91
CA PRO A 5 5.88 -6.35 -64.25
C PRO A 5 6.55 -6.54 -62.87
N TRP A 6 7.03 -5.45 -62.28
CA TRP A 6 7.49 -5.46 -60.90
C TRP A 6 6.31 -5.68 -59.95
N ARG A 7 6.37 -6.78 -59.19
CA ARG A 7 5.39 -7.14 -58.16
C ARG A 7 5.56 -6.19 -56.97
N LYS A 8 4.55 -5.37 -56.71
CA LYS A 8 4.44 -4.59 -55.46
C LYS A 8 4.47 -5.57 -54.28
N SER A 9 5.46 -5.43 -53.41
CA SER A 9 5.43 -5.99 -52.07
C SER A 9 4.46 -5.16 -51.24
N SER A 10 3.29 -5.71 -50.95
CA SER A 10 2.36 -5.19 -49.96
C SER A 10 2.99 -5.41 -48.58
N SER A 11 3.69 -4.43 -48.04
CA SER A 11 4.00 -4.39 -46.61
C SER A 11 2.75 -3.92 -45.88
N VAL A 12 2.02 -4.88 -45.30
CA VAL A 12 1.00 -4.59 -44.30
C VAL A 12 1.74 -3.98 -43.11
N SER A 13 1.66 -2.67 -42.94
CA SER A 13 2.17 -1.97 -41.77
C SER A 13 1.28 -2.29 -40.56
N GLY A 14 1.56 -3.43 -39.92
CA GLY A 14 1.03 -3.74 -38.60
C GLY A 14 1.58 -2.75 -37.58
N THR A 15 0.75 -1.80 -37.16
CA THR A 15 1.04 -0.87 -36.07
C THR A 15 1.25 -1.70 -34.80
N GLN A 16 2.49 -1.75 -34.27
CA GLN A 16 2.74 -2.30 -32.94
C GLN A 16 1.95 -1.48 -31.92
N PRO A 17 1.16 -2.11 -31.03
CA PRO A 17 0.39 -1.38 -30.03
C PRO A 17 1.36 -0.64 -29.10
N THR A 18 1.03 0.61 -28.76
CA THR A 18 1.76 1.36 -27.74
C THR A 18 1.67 0.61 -26.39
N SER A 19 2.66 0.78 -25.49
CA SER A 19 2.65 0.11 -24.17
C SER A 19 1.35 0.37 -23.39
N GLU A 20 0.79 1.58 -23.52
CA GLU A 20 -0.51 1.97 -22.98
C GLU A 20 -1.70 1.21 -23.60
N GLU A 21 -1.69 0.97 -24.92
CA GLU A 21 -2.71 0.13 -25.57
C GLU A 21 -2.61 -1.33 -25.15
N ALA A 22 -1.39 -1.85 -24.98
CA ALA A 22 -1.17 -3.20 -24.48
C ALA A 22 -1.68 -3.34 -23.04
N LYS A 23 -1.41 -2.35 -22.17
CA LYS A 23 -1.95 -2.29 -20.80
C LYS A 23 -3.48 -2.26 -20.80
N ARG A 24 -4.10 -1.41 -21.62
CA ARG A 24 -5.57 -1.32 -21.74
C ARG A 24 -6.18 -2.65 -22.15
N LYS A 25 -5.60 -3.34 -23.14
CA LYS A 25 -6.06 -4.67 -23.59
C LYS A 25 -6.03 -5.70 -22.45
N GLN A 26 -4.98 -5.71 -21.64
CA GLN A 26 -4.87 -6.62 -20.50
C GLN A 26 -5.91 -6.30 -19.42
N ILE A 27 -6.14 -5.02 -19.11
CA ILE A 27 -7.17 -4.58 -18.15
C ILE A 27 -8.56 -5.02 -18.62
N THR A 28 -8.90 -4.79 -19.90
CA THR A 28 -10.16 -5.26 -20.49
C THR A 28 -10.31 -6.77 -20.32
N SER A 29 -9.24 -7.53 -20.54
CA SER A 29 -9.27 -8.98 -20.35
C SER A 29 -9.60 -9.43 -18.93
N ILE A 30 -9.21 -8.66 -17.89
CA ILE A 30 -9.57 -8.95 -16.49
C ILE A 30 -11.09 -8.97 -16.35
N TYR A 31 -11.77 -7.94 -16.85
CA TYR A 31 -13.23 -7.83 -16.82
C TYR A 31 -13.93 -8.88 -17.69
N ASP A 32 -13.36 -9.20 -18.86
CA ASP A 32 -13.94 -10.17 -19.78
C ASP A 32 -13.97 -11.60 -19.20
N HIS A 33 -12.94 -11.97 -18.44
CA HIS A 33 -12.76 -13.34 -17.94
C HIS A 33 -13.16 -13.54 -16.48
N ASN A 34 -13.39 -12.46 -15.71
CA ASN A 34 -13.66 -12.53 -14.28
C ASN A 34 -14.91 -11.75 -13.89
N SER A 35 -15.81 -12.42 -13.16
CA SER A 35 -16.98 -11.80 -12.53
C SER A 35 -16.65 -11.20 -11.15
N GLY A 36 -17.27 -10.06 -10.83
CA GLY A 36 -17.17 -9.41 -9.52
C GLY A 36 -15.91 -8.56 -9.31
N VAL A 37 -15.22 -8.17 -10.39
CA VAL A 37 -14.01 -7.34 -10.33
C VAL A 37 -14.33 -5.96 -9.75
N ALA A 38 -13.68 -5.61 -8.65
CA ALA A 38 -13.70 -4.27 -8.07
C ALA A 38 -12.38 -3.56 -8.40
N GLU A 39 -12.47 -2.35 -8.95
CA GLU A 39 -11.30 -1.50 -9.17
C GLU A 39 -11.03 -0.70 -7.91
N VAL A 40 -9.94 -1.01 -7.21
CA VAL A 40 -9.55 -0.36 -5.94
C VAL A 40 -8.80 0.94 -6.23
N ILE A 41 -7.87 0.90 -7.18
CA ILE A 41 -7.13 2.06 -7.67
C ILE A 41 -7.21 2.06 -9.19
N LYS A 42 -7.69 3.18 -9.74
CA LYS A 42 -7.98 3.34 -11.16
C LYS A 42 -6.76 2.99 -12.03
N GLY A 43 -6.90 1.94 -12.85
CA GLY A 43 -5.89 1.49 -13.80
C GLY A 43 -4.63 0.85 -13.20
N SER A 44 -4.63 0.53 -11.90
CA SER A 44 -3.46 -0.09 -11.24
C SER A 44 -3.80 -1.21 -10.26
N GLN A 45 -4.92 -1.17 -9.53
CA GLN A 45 -5.25 -2.20 -8.54
C GLN A 45 -6.66 -2.72 -8.69
N PHE A 46 -6.79 -4.04 -8.77
CA PHE A 46 -8.05 -4.75 -8.95
C PHE A 46 -8.21 -5.81 -7.86
N GLU A 47 -9.42 -5.97 -7.34
CA GLU A 47 -9.79 -7.00 -6.39
C GLU A 47 -10.84 -7.92 -7.02
N ILE A 48 -10.59 -9.23 -6.99
CA ILE A 48 -11.45 -10.23 -7.61
C ILE A 48 -11.85 -11.28 -6.55
N PRO A 49 -13.14 -11.37 -6.17
CA PRO A 49 -13.60 -12.37 -5.21
C PRO A 49 -13.65 -13.77 -5.83
N ALA A 50 -13.04 -14.73 -5.14
CA ALA A 50 -13.09 -16.16 -5.40
C ALA A 50 -13.91 -16.84 -4.29
N LYS A 51 -15.12 -17.28 -4.66
CA LYS A 51 -15.99 -18.06 -3.77
C LYS A 51 -15.56 -19.52 -3.84
N LEU A 52 -15.10 -20.07 -2.72
CA LEU A 52 -14.64 -21.45 -2.63
C LEU A 52 -15.82 -22.40 -2.35
N PRO A 53 -15.72 -23.70 -2.72
CA PRO A 53 -16.73 -24.71 -2.39
C PRO A 53 -16.96 -24.87 -0.87
N THR A 54 -15.97 -24.50 -0.06
CA THR A 54 -16.00 -24.56 1.40
C THR A 54 -16.88 -23.47 2.04
N GLY A 55 -17.50 -22.61 1.23
CA GLY A 55 -18.27 -21.44 1.70
C GLY A 55 -17.40 -20.26 2.14
N TRP A 56 -16.07 -20.42 2.14
CA TRP A 56 -15.13 -19.33 2.38
C TRP A 56 -14.92 -18.52 1.10
N THR A 57 -14.85 -17.20 1.21
CA THR A 57 -14.54 -16.30 0.09
C THR A 57 -13.17 -15.68 0.32
N VAL A 58 -12.28 -15.81 -0.67
CA VAL A 58 -10.97 -15.16 -0.72
C VAL A 58 -10.95 -14.15 -1.86
N SER A 59 -10.25 -13.04 -1.70
CA SER A 59 -10.07 -12.01 -2.72
C SER A 59 -8.66 -12.11 -3.30
N LEU A 60 -8.56 -12.14 -4.64
CA LEU A 60 -7.31 -11.97 -5.37
C LEU A 60 -7.08 -10.48 -5.59
N LEU A 61 -5.98 -9.95 -5.09
CA LEU A 61 -5.56 -8.57 -5.30
C LEU A 61 -4.50 -8.53 -6.40
N VAL A 62 -4.84 -7.90 -7.52
CA VAL A 62 -3.99 -7.75 -8.69
C VAL A 62 -3.44 -6.33 -8.71
N ASN A 63 -2.12 -6.22 -8.67
CA ASN A 63 -1.41 -4.94 -8.73
C ASN A 63 -0.60 -4.86 -10.03
N LEU A 64 -0.90 -3.84 -10.84
CA LEU A 64 -0.23 -3.54 -12.09
C LEU A 64 0.84 -2.47 -11.86
N PRO A 65 2.14 -2.80 -12.02
CA PRO A 65 3.20 -1.83 -11.86
C PRO A 65 3.19 -0.74 -12.96
N PRO A 66 3.89 0.39 -12.76
CA PRO A 66 3.95 1.48 -13.74
C PRO A 66 4.50 1.08 -15.12
N GLN A 67 5.36 0.06 -15.18
CA GLN A 67 5.96 -0.46 -16.42
C GLN A 67 5.23 -1.69 -16.97
N PHE A 68 4.01 -1.97 -16.51
CA PHE A 68 3.19 -3.04 -17.07
C PHE A 68 2.79 -2.73 -18.52
N PRO A 69 2.83 -3.70 -19.47
CA PRO A 69 2.99 -5.16 -19.28
C PRO A 69 4.41 -5.73 -19.36
N GLU A 70 5.44 -4.88 -19.53
CA GLU A 70 6.84 -5.32 -19.55
C GLU A 70 7.29 -5.84 -18.18
N GLN A 71 6.81 -5.18 -17.12
CA GLN A 71 6.93 -5.67 -15.75
C GLN A 71 5.71 -6.51 -15.35
N ALA A 72 5.97 -7.68 -14.74
CA ALA A 72 4.94 -8.63 -14.35
C ALA A 72 3.94 -8.04 -13.32
N PRO A 73 2.66 -8.41 -13.40
CA PRO A 73 1.68 -8.06 -12.39
C PRO A 73 1.95 -8.85 -11.11
N ILE A 74 1.67 -8.25 -9.95
CA ILE A 74 1.79 -8.92 -8.65
C ILE A 74 0.38 -9.30 -8.21
N ILE A 75 0.16 -10.58 -7.94
CA ILE A 75 -1.14 -11.10 -7.50
C ILE A 75 -0.98 -11.65 -6.07
N THR A 76 -1.78 -11.18 -5.13
CA THR A 76 -1.79 -11.64 -3.74
C THR A 76 -3.19 -12.07 -3.31
N VAL A 77 -3.31 -12.75 -2.17
CA VAL A 77 -4.58 -13.29 -1.67
C VAL A 77 -4.92 -12.70 -0.29
N SER A 78 -6.19 -12.36 -0.09
CA SER A 78 -6.73 -11.90 1.20
C SER A 78 -8.05 -12.61 1.51
N PRO A 79 -8.29 -13.12 2.73
CA PRO A 79 -7.35 -13.21 3.85
C PRO A 79 -6.18 -14.17 3.57
N ALA A 80 -5.09 -14.05 4.34
CA ALA A 80 -3.90 -14.88 4.15
C ALA A 80 -4.21 -16.39 4.28
N CYS A 81 -3.70 -17.16 3.33
CA CYS A 81 -4.00 -18.57 3.18
C CYS A 81 -2.80 -19.36 2.66
N THR A 82 -2.83 -20.67 2.84
CA THR A 82 -1.80 -21.60 2.36
C THR A 82 -2.30 -22.38 1.16
N HIS A 83 -1.53 -22.40 0.08
CA HIS A 83 -1.82 -23.11 -1.17
C HIS A 83 -0.50 -23.40 -1.91
N SER A 84 -0.46 -24.46 -2.72
CA SER A 84 0.73 -24.86 -3.50
C SER A 84 1.23 -23.77 -4.45
N TRP A 85 0.30 -22.98 -4.99
CA TRP A 85 0.58 -21.83 -5.87
C TRP A 85 0.84 -20.51 -5.13
N ILE A 86 0.94 -20.52 -3.80
CA ILE A 86 1.28 -19.31 -3.03
C ILE A 86 2.70 -19.47 -2.49
N ASP A 87 3.65 -18.68 -3.00
CA ASP A 87 4.96 -18.51 -2.38
C ASP A 87 5.03 -17.14 -1.71
N ARG A 88 5.35 -17.10 -0.42
CA ARG A 88 5.48 -15.86 0.37
C ARG A 88 4.32 -14.86 0.23
N GLY A 89 3.09 -15.37 0.07
CA GLY A 89 1.88 -14.56 -0.06
C GLY A 89 1.62 -13.98 -1.46
N VAL A 90 2.46 -14.32 -2.43
CA VAL A 90 2.30 -13.98 -3.86
C VAL A 90 1.91 -15.24 -4.62
N MET A 91 1.00 -15.09 -5.57
CA MET A 91 0.62 -16.17 -6.48
C MET A 91 1.76 -16.46 -7.45
N THR A 92 2.23 -17.69 -7.45
CA THR A 92 3.16 -18.26 -8.41
C THR A 92 2.44 -19.44 -9.06
N PRO A 93 1.69 -19.20 -10.15
CA PRO A 93 1.03 -20.27 -10.90
C PRO A 93 2.07 -21.31 -11.29
N LEU A 94 1.71 -22.59 -11.22
CA LEU A 94 2.59 -23.70 -11.59
C LEU A 94 2.04 -24.36 -12.85
N ASP A 95 2.92 -24.74 -13.78
CA ASP A 95 2.55 -25.57 -14.92
C ASP A 95 2.20 -27.00 -14.48
N ALA A 96 1.76 -27.84 -15.42
CA ALA A 96 1.41 -29.24 -15.17
C ALA A 96 2.60 -30.09 -14.66
N GLN A 97 3.83 -29.57 -14.72
CA GLN A 97 5.06 -30.18 -14.27
C GLN A 97 5.54 -29.61 -12.92
N GLY A 98 4.79 -28.65 -12.34
CA GLY A 98 5.09 -28.04 -11.04
C GLY A 98 6.12 -26.90 -11.10
N HIS A 99 6.39 -26.33 -12.28
CA HIS A 99 7.29 -25.19 -12.44
C HIS A 99 6.54 -23.86 -12.48
N PRO A 100 7.08 -22.77 -11.90
CA PRO A 100 6.50 -21.44 -12.00
C PRO A 100 6.23 -21.02 -13.45
N THR A 101 4.97 -20.75 -13.78
CA THR A 101 4.58 -20.18 -15.06
C THR A 101 4.95 -18.70 -15.05
N GLY A 102 6.07 -18.35 -15.68
CA GLY A 102 6.53 -16.96 -15.77
C GLY A 102 5.56 -16.09 -16.58
N TRP A 103 5.34 -14.85 -16.13
CA TRP A 103 4.60 -13.85 -16.91
C TRP A 103 5.36 -13.48 -18.19
N ALA A 104 4.66 -13.45 -19.32
CA ALA A 104 5.16 -12.90 -20.57
C ALA A 104 4.24 -11.77 -21.03
N THR A 105 4.76 -10.78 -21.77
CA THR A 105 3.98 -9.64 -22.28
C THR A 105 2.84 -10.08 -23.21
N SER A 106 2.98 -11.24 -23.85
CA SER A 106 1.96 -11.88 -24.69
C SER A 106 0.92 -12.69 -23.92
N SER A 107 1.14 -12.95 -22.63
CA SER A 107 0.21 -13.68 -21.78
C SER A 107 -1.07 -12.89 -21.55
N ASN A 108 -2.18 -13.58 -21.25
CA ASN A 108 -3.45 -12.94 -20.97
C ASN A 108 -3.73 -12.93 -19.47
N LEU A 109 -3.69 -11.74 -18.85
CA LEU A 109 -3.87 -11.58 -17.41
C LEU A 109 -5.25 -12.04 -16.92
N GLY A 110 -6.30 -11.76 -17.69
CA GLY A 110 -7.66 -12.19 -17.37
C GLY A 110 -7.79 -13.71 -17.27
N LYS A 111 -7.19 -14.44 -18.22
CA LYS A 111 -7.14 -15.91 -18.21
C LYS A 111 -6.31 -16.46 -17.05
N LEU A 112 -5.18 -15.83 -16.74
CA LEU A 112 -4.33 -16.21 -15.62
C LEU A 112 -5.08 -16.12 -14.28
N ILE A 113 -5.79 -15.01 -14.06
CA ILE A 113 -6.61 -14.84 -12.84
C ILE A 113 -7.73 -15.89 -12.79
N LYS A 114 -8.35 -16.17 -13.94
CA LYS A 114 -9.39 -17.19 -14.03
C LYS A 114 -8.85 -18.59 -13.69
N GLU A 115 -7.70 -18.95 -14.21
CA GLU A 115 -7.01 -20.21 -13.92
C GLU A 115 -6.68 -20.34 -12.44
N ILE A 116 -6.18 -19.27 -11.80
CA ILE A 116 -5.97 -19.25 -10.34
C ILE A 116 -7.27 -19.50 -9.57
N ARG A 117 -8.39 -18.91 -10.02
CA ARG A 117 -9.70 -19.13 -9.36
C ARG A 117 -10.21 -20.55 -9.56
N GLU A 118 -10.00 -21.12 -10.74
CA GLU A 118 -10.35 -22.51 -11.05
C GLU A 118 -9.50 -23.46 -10.19
N GLU A 119 -8.20 -23.17 -10.03
CA GLU A 119 -7.31 -23.94 -9.15
C GLU A 119 -7.76 -23.86 -7.69
N PHE A 120 -8.10 -22.68 -7.18
CA PHE A 120 -8.64 -22.55 -5.82
C PHE A 120 -10.00 -23.23 -5.64
N ASN A 121 -10.76 -23.40 -6.72
CA ASN A 121 -12.01 -24.15 -6.69
C ASN A 121 -11.76 -25.66 -6.67
N ALA A 122 -10.76 -26.14 -7.42
CA ALA A 122 -10.36 -27.56 -7.47
C ALA A 122 -9.60 -27.99 -6.20
N HIS A 123 -8.69 -27.14 -5.73
CA HIS A 123 -7.83 -27.33 -4.57
C HIS A 123 -7.98 -26.13 -3.61
N PRO A 124 -8.99 -26.15 -2.72
CA PRO A 124 -9.27 -25.03 -1.83
C PRO A 124 -8.06 -24.66 -0.94
N PRO A 125 -7.69 -23.36 -0.85
CA PRO A 125 -6.64 -22.93 0.05
C PRO A 125 -7.06 -23.19 1.50
N THR A 126 -6.08 -23.55 2.34
CA THR A 126 -6.31 -23.74 3.78
C THR A 126 -6.16 -22.40 4.49
N LYS A 127 -7.04 -22.13 5.46
CA LYS A 127 -6.94 -20.93 6.29
C LYS A 127 -5.61 -21.00 7.05
N GLY A 128 -4.82 -19.93 6.99
CA GLY A 128 -3.53 -19.88 7.66
C GLY A 128 -3.69 -20.02 9.18
N THR A 129 -3.58 -21.24 9.70
CA THR A 129 -3.24 -21.50 11.10
C THR A 129 -1.72 -21.52 11.13
N SER A 130 -1.11 -20.53 11.76
CA SER A 130 0.34 -20.48 11.94
C SER A 130 0.78 -21.57 12.93
N GLU A 131 0.81 -22.84 12.50
CA GLU A 131 1.35 -23.95 13.28
C GLU A 131 1.68 -25.13 12.37
N SER A 132 2.93 -25.18 11.89
CA SER A 132 3.69 -26.43 11.70
C SER A 132 5.14 -26.13 11.36
N SER A 133 5.97 -26.24 12.40
CA SER A 133 7.19 -27.05 12.44
C SER A 133 8.03 -27.13 11.16
N TYR A 134 9.10 -26.33 11.13
CA TYR A 134 10.29 -26.63 10.34
C TYR A 134 11.21 -27.55 11.14
N ASP A 135 11.18 -28.84 10.84
CA ASP A 135 12.37 -29.66 11.00
C ASP A 135 13.39 -29.25 9.93
N ARG A 136 14.61 -28.97 10.40
CA ARG A 136 15.79 -28.58 9.63
C ARG A 136 16.64 -29.84 9.36
N PRO A 137 17.35 -29.92 8.22
CA PRO A 137 18.81 -29.73 8.25
C PRO A 137 19.30 -28.90 7.03
N THR A 138 19.79 -27.68 7.24
CA THR A 138 21.21 -27.25 7.17
C THR A 138 21.93 -27.47 5.83
N SER A 139 22.09 -26.41 5.03
CA SER A 139 23.38 -25.82 4.63
C SER A 139 23.18 -24.76 3.53
N GLY A 140 23.76 -23.57 3.71
CA GLY A 140 23.73 -22.47 2.73
C GLY A 140 23.57 -21.10 3.38
N GLU A 141 24.49 -20.19 3.08
CA GLU A 141 24.81 -18.90 3.71
C GLU A 141 23.72 -17.79 3.68
N PRO A 142 23.87 -16.72 4.50
CA PRO A 142 22.81 -15.77 4.81
C PRO A 142 22.77 -14.61 3.82
N THR A 143 21.61 -14.35 3.22
CA THR A 143 21.29 -13.02 2.66
C THR A 143 20.09 -12.44 3.38
N ASN A 144 20.42 -11.48 4.22
CA ASN A 144 19.55 -10.60 4.99
C ASN A 144 19.02 -9.50 4.06
N TYR A 145 17.71 -9.43 3.79
CA TYR A 145 16.96 -8.20 3.47
C TYR A 145 15.44 -8.45 3.62
N ASP A 146 14.97 -8.65 4.86
CA ASP A 146 13.55 -8.47 5.19
C ASP A 146 13.27 -6.98 5.40
N LYS A 147 12.89 -6.27 4.32
CA LYS A 147 12.24 -4.96 4.41
C LYS A 147 11.09 -4.87 3.41
N ARG A 148 9.87 -4.97 3.96
CA ARG A 148 8.62 -4.50 3.36
C ARG A 148 8.61 -2.96 3.31
N PRO A 149 8.30 -2.31 2.18
CA PRO A 149 7.96 -0.88 2.18
C PRO A 149 6.51 -0.69 2.68
N PRO A 150 6.23 0.29 3.56
CA PRO A 150 4.87 0.57 4.00
C PRO A 150 4.08 1.34 2.93
N PRO A 151 2.75 1.16 2.83
CA PRO A 151 1.90 1.97 1.96
C PRO A 151 1.70 3.40 2.51
N PRO A 152 1.43 4.41 1.65
CA PRO A 152 1.27 5.80 2.05
C PRO A 152 -0.09 6.05 2.72
N LEU A 153 -0.10 6.86 3.78
CA LEU A 153 -1.32 7.38 4.42
C LEU A 153 -1.78 8.67 3.70
N PRO A 154 -3.08 8.83 3.39
CA PRO A 154 -3.62 10.12 2.97
C PRO A 154 -3.81 11.06 4.17
N SER A 155 -3.38 12.31 3.99
CA SER A 155 -3.63 13.44 4.89
C SER A 155 -4.91 14.15 4.47
N THR A 156 -5.83 14.45 5.41
CA THR A 156 -6.41 15.80 5.69
C THR A 156 -7.70 15.76 6.56
N VAL A 157 -7.63 16.46 7.71
CA VAL A 157 -8.56 17.49 8.29
C VAL A 157 -9.98 17.10 8.80
N SER A 158 -10.17 17.30 10.13
CA SER A 158 -11.30 17.85 10.95
C SER A 158 -12.77 17.48 10.62
N GLU A 159 -13.70 17.11 11.52
CA GLU A 159 -14.12 17.62 12.85
C GLU A 159 -15.14 16.61 13.50
N PRO A 160 -15.84 16.85 14.65
CA PRO A 160 -16.19 15.82 15.63
C PRO A 160 -17.67 15.36 15.59
N ALA A 161 -17.92 14.14 16.06
CA ALA A 161 -19.25 13.73 16.52
C ALA A 161 -19.15 12.79 17.72
N LEU A 162 -19.82 13.20 18.79
CA LEU A 162 -20.05 12.48 20.05
C LEU A 162 -21.12 11.39 19.90
N GLN A 163 -21.05 10.39 20.79
CA GLN A 163 -22.06 9.36 21.14
C GLN A 163 -22.18 8.19 20.13
N THR A 164 -22.34 6.92 20.52
CA THR A 164 -22.87 6.33 21.76
C THR A 164 -22.34 4.90 21.91
N MET A 165 -22.22 4.44 23.14
CA MET A 165 -21.83 3.07 23.50
C MET A 165 -22.88 2.03 23.08
N THR A 166 -22.45 0.95 22.43
CA THR A 166 -23.02 -0.41 22.61
C THR A 166 -21.93 -1.45 22.37
N ALA A 167 -21.29 -1.91 23.46
CA ALA A 167 -20.37 -3.03 23.42
C ALA A 167 -21.17 -4.34 23.48
N SER A 168 -21.29 -5.05 22.36
CA SER A 168 -21.61 -6.48 22.38
C SER A 168 -20.32 -7.28 22.33
N ASN A 169 -20.06 -7.96 23.44
CA ASN A 169 -19.01 -8.96 23.65
C ASN A 169 -18.93 -9.98 22.51
N LYS A 170 -17.76 -10.05 21.84
CA LYS A 170 -17.30 -11.26 21.12
C LYS A 170 -15.77 -11.39 21.11
N TYR A 171 -15.10 -11.27 22.26
CA TYR A 171 -13.72 -11.78 22.41
C TYR A 171 -13.47 -12.27 23.83
N ALA A 172 -13.94 -13.49 24.11
CA ALA A 172 -13.31 -14.36 25.08
C ALA A 172 -12.96 -15.65 24.33
N LEU A 173 -11.85 -16.29 24.73
CA LEU A 173 -11.21 -17.48 24.15
C LEU A 173 -10.08 -17.15 23.17
N HIS A 174 -8.87 -16.98 23.71
CA HIS A 174 -7.67 -17.70 23.29
C HIS A 174 -6.65 -17.61 24.44
N ALA A 175 -6.88 -18.42 25.47
CA ALA A 175 -5.84 -18.79 26.42
C ALA A 175 -5.49 -20.26 26.15
N SER A 176 -4.73 -20.52 25.09
CA SER A 176 -4.03 -21.80 24.94
C SER A 176 -2.76 -21.74 25.78
N MET A 177 -2.88 -22.10 27.05
CA MET A 177 -1.74 -22.53 27.84
C MET A 177 -1.81 -24.05 27.94
N SER A 178 -0.80 -24.71 27.38
CA SER A 178 -0.54 -26.13 27.56
C SER A 178 -0.54 -26.49 29.06
N PRO A 179 -1.16 -27.61 29.50
CA PRO A 179 -1.24 -27.99 30.90
C PRO A 179 0.04 -28.69 31.40
N ALA A 180 1.22 -28.24 30.98
CA ALA A 180 2.48 -28.94 31.25
C ALA A 180 3.49 -28.16 32.13
N THR A 181 3.11 -27.08 32.81
CA THR A 181 4.07 -26.32 33.64
C THR A 181 3.57 -25.93 35.04
N LEU A 182 2.46 -26.47 35.52
CA LEU A 182 1.99 -26.27 36.91
C LEU A 182 2.48 -27.37 37.87
N LEU A 183 3.74 -27.80 37.76
CA LEU A 183 4.35 -28.76 38.71
C LEU A 183 5.18 -28.09 39.80
N ASN A 184 5.06 -26.77 40.01
CA ASN A 184 5.78 -26.12 41.10
C ASN A 184 5.01 -24.95 41.75
N ALA A 185 3.71 -25.16 41.98
CA ALA A 185 2.95 -24.37 42.95
C ALA A 185 3.02 -25.08 44.31
N PRO A 186 3.31 -24.37 45.41
CA PRO A 186 3.32 -25.00 46.73
C PRO A 186 1.91 -25.50 47.02
N ALA A 187 1.80 -26.80 47.23
CA ALA A 187 0.70 -27.54 47.85
C ALA A 187 -0.72 -27.04 47.52
N ALA A 188 -1.44 -27.84 46.75
CA ALA A 188 -2.90 -27.86 46.72
C ALA A 188 -3.48 -27.45 48.09
N THR A 189 -3.99 -26.21 48.17
CA THR A 189 -4.76 -25.76 49.33
C THR A 189 -6.00 -26.62 49.35
N LYS A 190 -5.97 -27.63 50.22
CA LYS A 190 -7.08 -28.52 50.52
C LYS A 190 -8.32 -27.65 50.64
N HIS A 191 -9.28 -27.80 49.74
CA HIS A 191 -10.59 -27.19 49.89
C HIS A 191 -11.04 -27.44 51.33
N ALA A 192 -11.33 -26.36 52.06
CA ALA A 192 -11.78 -26.45 53.44
C ALA A 192 -12.94 -27.45 53.47
N VAL A 193 -12.73 -28.57 54.15
CA VAL A 193 -13.79 -29.54 54.40
C VAL A 193 -14.83 -28.78 55.21
N MET A 194 -15.99 -28.50 54.60
CA MET A 194 -17.12 -27.94 55.33
C MET A 194 -17.51 -28.97 56.40
N THR A 195 -17.05 -28.73 57.62
CA THR A 195 -17.52 -29.43 58.79
C THR A 195 -19.00 -29.11 58.96
N LYS A 196 -19.87 -30.13 59.00
CA LYS A 196 -21.32 -29.96 59.18
C LYS A 196 -21.73 -29.43 60.55
N GLU A 197 -20.75 -29.17 61.41
CA GLU A 197 -20.92 -28.68 62.76
C GLU A 197 -20.36 -27.26 62.85
N PHE A 198 -21.20 -26.32 63.28
CA PHE A 198 -20.84 -24.93 63.52
C PHE A 198 -20.88 -24.68 65.03
N PRO A 199 -19.81 -25.04 65.76
CA PRO A 199 -19.78 -24.93 67.22
C PRO A 199 -20.05 -23.50 67.72
N SER A 200 -19.78 -22.49 66.89
CA SER A 200 -20.11 -21.08 67.17
C SER A 200 -21.63 -20.83 67.32
N ILE A 201 -22.49 -21.60 66.66
CA ILE A 201 -23.96 -21.50 66.77
C ILE A 201 -24.44 -22.00 68.15
N LEU A 202 -23.73 -22.98 68.74
CA LEU A 202 -24.08 -23.54 70.05
C LEU A 202 -23.89 -22.54 71.22
N ASN A 203 -23.13 -21.48 71.00
CA ASN A 203 -22.81 -20.45 71.99
C ASN A 203 -23.66 -19.17 71.85
N MET A 204 -24.60 -19.13 70.91
CA MET A 204 -25.46 -17.96 70.67
C MET A 204 -26.76 -18.03 71.49
N SER A 205 -27.27 -16.87 71.91
CA SER A 205 -28.53 -16.81 72.67
C SER A 205 -29.76 -17.01 71.78
N GLN A 206 -30.88 -17.47 72.37
CA GLN A 206 -32.12 -17.73 71.63
C GLN A 206 -32.64 -16.50 70.87
N GLN A 207 -32.50 -15.30 71.44
CA GLN A 207 -32.86 -14.04 70.77
C GLN A 207 -32.00 -13.77 69.53
N GLN A 208 -30.69 -14.02 69.60
CA GLN A 208 -29.77 -13.84 68.47
C GLN A 208 -30.02 -14.86 67.35
N LEU A 209 -30.36 -16.11 67.70
CA LEU A 209 -30.76 -17.11 66.71
C LEU A 209 -32.07 -16.70 66.01
N GLU A 210 -33.05 -16.18 66.76
CA GLU A 210 -34.35 -15.78 66.21
C GLU A 210 -34.24 -14.51 65.34
N GLU A 211 -33.31 -13.63 65.67
CA GLU A 211 -32.93 -12.46 64.87
C GLU A 211 -32.21 -12.86 63.57
N MET A 212 -31.22 -13.76 63.65
CA MET A 212 -30.57 -14.35 62.47
C MET A 212 -31.51 -15.17 61.57
N LEU A 213 -32.60 -15.72 62.12
CA LEU A 213 -33.58 -16.49 61.33
C LEU A 213 -34.61 -15.57 60.66
N LYS A 214 -34.78 -14.34 61.15
CA LYS A 214 -35.75 -13.35 60.64
C LYS A 214 -35.13 -12.36 59.67
N ASP A 215 -33.84 -12.04 59.82
CA ASP A 215 -33.12 -11.07 59.00
C ASP A 215 -31.88 -11.73 58.37
N ASP A 216 -31.71 -11.53 57.07
CA ASP A 216 -30.60 -12.08 56.29
C ASP A 216 -29.28 -11.37 56.61
N TYR A 217 -29.32 -10.11 57.05
CA TYR A 217 -28.10 -9.33 57.28
C TYR A 217 -27.28 -9.84 58.48
N PRO A 218 -27.86 -10.06 59.69
CA PRO A 218 -27.14 -10.67 60.82
C PRO A 218 -26.65 -12.09 60.53
N PHE A 219 -27.40 -12.84 59.70
CA PHE A 219 -27.01 -14.17 59.27
C PHE A 219 -25.78 -14.12 58.34
N GLU A 220 -25.78 -13.24 57.34
CA GLU A 220 -24.63 -13.03 56.47
C GLU A 220 -23.41 -12.56 57.26
N GLU A 221 -23.58 -11.63 58.19
CA GLU A 221 -22.49 -11.14 59.05
C GLU A 221 -21.88 -12.28 59.89
N PHE A 222 -22.73 -13.14 60.48
CA PHE A 222 -22.27 -14.33 61.19
C PHE A 222 -21.51 -15.29 60.26
N VAL A 223 -22.05 -15.58 59.08
CA VAL A 223 -21.39 -16.46 58.09
C VAL A 223 -20.04 -15.86 57.66
N MET A 224 -19.94 -14.54 57.49
CA MET A 224 -18.68 -13.87 57.17
C MET A 224 -17.70 -13.80 58.34
N SER A 225 -18.18 -13.92 59.57
CA SER A 225 -17.34 -14.02 60.77
C SER A 225 -16.71 -15.39 60.96
N LEU A 226 -17.19 -16.45 60.27
CA LEU A 226 -16.65 -17.80 60.39
C LEU A 226 -15.20 -17.85 59.88
N ASP A 227 -14.29 -18.36 60.72
CA ASP A 227 -12.86 -18.48 60.43
C ASP A 227 -12.58 -19.18 59.08
N GLN A 228 -13.37 -20.21 58.75
CA GLN A 228 -13.23 -20.95 57.50
C GLN A 228 -13.53 -20.07 56.26
N ILE A 229 -14.53 -19.19 56.37
CA ILE A 229 -14.93 -18.28 55.30
C ILE A 229 -13.97 -17.10 55.20
N GLN A 230 -13.48 -16.58 56.33
CA GLN A 230 -12.42 -15.58 56.35
C GLN A 230 -11.13 -16.11 55.72
N HIS A 231 -10.71 -17.32 56.08
CA HIS A 231 -9.53 -17.96 55.50
C HIS A 231 -9.70 -18.21 53.99
N SER A 232 -10.86 -18.71 53.56
CA SER A 232 -11.16 -18.91 52.13
C SER A 232 -11.10 -17.60 51.35
N ARG A 233 -11.64 -16.51 51.91
CA ARG A 233 -11.60 -15.18 51.29
C ARG A 233 -10.20 -14.59 51.24
N ALA A 234 -9.40 -14.79 52.30
CA ALA A 234 -8.01 -14.37 52.32
C ALA A 234 -7.21 -15.07 51.21
N VAL A 235 -7.34 -16.39 51.08
CA VAL A 235 -6.70 -17.17 50.00
C VAL A 235 -7.17 -16.70 48.62
N GLN A 236 -8.47 -16.44 48.45
CA GLN A 236 -9.00 -15.91 47.19
C GLN A 236 -8.43 -14.53 46.86
N SER A 237 -8.35 -13.62 47.84
CA SER A 237 -7.74 -12.30 47.70
C SER A 237 -6.26 -12.41 47.30
N ASP A 238 -5.51 -13.28 47.96
CA ASP A 238 -4.08 -13.49 47.67
C ASP A 238 -3.87 -14.03 46.25
N LEU A 239 -4.71 -14.95 45.80
CA LEU A 239 -4.68 -15.47 44.43
C LEU A 239 -5.01 -14.38 43.39
N LEU A 240 -6.01 -13.54 43.66
CA LEU A 240 -6.35 -12.42 42.78
C LEU A 240 -5.20 -11.43 42.68
N ASN A 241 -4.60 -11.06 43.82
CA ASN A 241 -3.45 -10.16 43.88
C ASN A 241 -2.24 -10.73 43.15
N ALA A 242 -1.95 -12.02 43.33
CA ALA A 242 -0.85 -12.69 42.64
C ALA A 242 -1.07 -12.74 41.12
N ASN A 243 -2.28 -13.06 40.67
CA ASN A 243 -2.64 -13.07 39.25
C ASN A 243 -2.53 -11.66 38.63
N GLU A 244 -3.01 -10.64 39.34
CA GLU A 244 -2.90 -9.26 38.88
C GLU A 244 -1.43 -8.82 38.76
N ALA A 245 -0.59 -9.15 39.74
CA ALA A 245 0.83 -8.84 39.71
C ALA A 245 1.54 -9.50 38.51
N ILE A 246 1.20 -10.76 38.19
CA ILE A 246 1.72 -11.47 37.02
C ILE A 246 1.26 -10.79 35.72
N ALA A 247 -0.03 -10.44 35.62
CA ALA A 247 -0.59 -9.76 34.45
C ALA A 247 0.10 -8.40 34.23
N ARG A 248 0.27 -7.61 35.29
CA ARG A 248 0.97 -6.31 35.26
C ARG A 248 2.42 -6.48 34.82
N LYS A 249 3.15 -7.47 35.37
CA LYS A 249 4.54 -7.77 35.00
C LYS A 249 4.66 -8.16 33.51
N TYR A 250 3.75 -9.00 33.03
CA TYR A 250 3.74 -9.44 31.64
C TYR A 250 3.42 -8.29 30.67
N SER A 251 2.40 -7.48 30.99
CA SER A 251 2.03 -6.28 30.22
C SER A 251 3.20 -5.29 30.15
N ARG A 252 3.87 -5.04 31.28
CA ARG A 252 5.05 -4.17 31.34
C ARG A 252 6.19 -4.68 30.46
N ARG A 253 6.49 -5.98 30.52
CA ARG A 253 7.55 -6.59 29.69
C ARG A 253 7.24 -6.50 28.20
N LYS A 254 5.99 -6.75 27.81
CA LYS A 254 5.54 -6.60 26.42
C LYS A 254 5.65 -5.16 25.93
N ASN A 255 5.19 -4.20 26.73
CA ASN A 255 5.26 -2.78 26.38
C ASN A 255 6.71 -2.30 26.27
N LEU A 256 7.59 -2.72 27.19
CA LEU A 256 9.01 -2.36 27.15
C LEU A 256 9.70 -2.92 25.89
N SER A 257 9.46 -4.19 25.56
CA SER A 257 10.03 -4.81 24.35
C SER A 257 9.59 -4.09 23.07
N ARG A 258 8.32 -3.69 22.96
CA ARG A 258 7.84 -2.90 21.81
C ARG A 258 8.44 -1.50 21.78
N GLN A 259 8.63 -0.87 22.94
CA GLN A 259 9.23 0.47 23.02
C GLN A 259 10.68 0.46 22.53
N GLU A 260 11.46 -0.57 22.89
CA GLU A 260 12.83 -0.75 22.41
C GLU A 260 12.87 -0.94 20.89
N GLU A 261 11.99 -1.80 20.35
CA GLU A 261 11.84 -2.02 18.91
C GLU A 261 11.49 -0.72 18.16
N LEU A 262 10.47 0.02 18.62
CA LEU A 262 10.08 1.31 18.04
C LEU A 262 11.24 2.32 18.07
N THR A 263 11.98 2.39 19.16
CA THR A 263 13.11 3.31 19.31
C THR A 263 14.22 2.94 18.33
N SER A 264 14.54 1.65 18.18
CA SER A 264 15.53 1.18 17.20
C SER A 264 15.11 1.49 15.76
N LEU A 265 13.83 1.34 15.43
CA LEU A 265 13.31 1.59 14.10
C LEU A 265 13.35 3.10 13.78
N GLN A 266 13.02 3.95 14.76
CA GLN A 266 13.14 5.40 14.63
C GLN A 266 14.59 5.83 14.41
N GLN A 267 15.54 5.26 15.16
CA GLN A 267 16.96 5.52 14.97
C GLN A 267 17.47 5.07 13.60
N ALA A 268 16.91 3.99 13.03
CA ALA A 268 17.25 3.54 11.68
C ALA A 268 16.63 4.42 10.57
N ILE A 269 15.44 4.99 10.80
CA ILE A 269 14.75 5.86 9.83
C ILE A 269 15.39 7.25 9.77
N ALA A 270 15.84 7.79 10.91
CA ALA A 270 16.43 9.13 10.99
C ALA A 270 17.55 9.41 9.97
N PRO A 271 18.61 8.58 9.84
CA PRO A 271 19.68 8.82 8.87
C PRO A 271 19.19 8.69 7.43
N LEU A 272 18.28 7.75 7.14
CA LEU A 272 17.73 7.56 5.80
C LEU A 272 16.88 8.75 5.37
N ASN A 273 16.08 9.31 6.28
CA ASN A 273 15.31 10.51 6.02
C ASN A 273 16.22 11.73 5.80
N ASN A 274 17.29 11.86 6.60
CA ASN A 274 18.28 12.93 6.39
C ASN A 274 18.96 12.81 5.02
N GLN A 275 19.34 11.60 4.61
CA GLN A 275 19.93 11.36 3.28
C GLN A 275 18.93 11.69 2.16
N TYR A 276 17.66 11.30 2.31
CA TYR A 276 16.61 11.64 1.36
C TYR A 276 16.44 13.16 1.22
N LEU A 277 16.40 13.89 2.35
CA LEU A 277 16.27 15.35 2.35
C LEU A 277 17.47 16.03 1.69
N GLN A 278 18.68 15.56 1.93
CA GLN A 278 19.89 16.06 1.26
C GLN A 278 19.83 15.82 -0.25
N LEU A 279 19.50 14.60 -0.67
CA LEU A 279 19.43 14.25 -2.08
C LEU A 279 18.32 15.03 -2.80
N ARG A 280 17.20 15.26 -2.12
CA ARG A 280 16.10 16.10 -2.60
C ARG A 280 16.56 17.54 -2.81
N GLN A 281 17.27 18.11 -1.84
CA GLN A 281 17.81 19.47 -1.95
C GLN A 281 18.80 19.60 -3.11
N GLU A 282 19.69 18.63 -3.30
CA GLU A 282 20.61 18.60 -4.44
C GLU A 282 19.88 18.48 -5.78
N PHE A 283 18.86 17.63 -5.84
CA PHE A 283 18.01 17.49 -7.02
C PHE A 283 17.33 18.81 -7.36
N ASP A 284 16.69 19.45 -6.39
CA ASP A 284 15.98 20.72 -6.61
C ASP A 284 16.96 21.84 -7.04
N ALA A 285 18.18 21.86 -6.49
CA ALA A 285 19.24 22.78 -6.93
C ALA A 285 19.70 22.52 -8.37
N LYS A 286 19.94 21.26 -8.74
CA LYS A 286 20.32 20.87 -10.12
C LYS A 286 19.19 21.15 -11.10
N PHE A 287 17.95 20.85 -10.74
CA PHE A 287 16.76 21.12 -11.54
C PHE A 287 16.59 22.62 -11.79
N LYS A 288 16.75 23.46 -10.76
CA LYS A 288 16.72 24.92 -10.91
C LYS A 288 17.81 25.42 -11.86
N LYS A 289 19.05 24.93 -11.72
CA LYS A 289 20.16 25.30 -12.62
C LYS A 289 19.90 24.87 -14.07
N GLN A 290 19.32 23.68 -14.26
CA GLN A 290 18.91 23.20 -15.58
C GLN A 290 17.82 24.09 -16.17
N GLN A 291 16.78 24.41 -15.40
CA GLN A 291 15.68 25.27 -15.85
C GLN A 291 16.19 26.67 -16.22
N GLU A 292 17.12 27.24 -15.45
CA GLU A 292 17.73 28.53 -15.76
C GLU A 292 18.56 28.51 -17.04
N THR A 293 19.34 27.43 -17.25
CA THR A 293 20.12 27.23 -18.48
C THR A 293 19.20 27.06 -19.69
N LEU A 294 18.11 26.30 -19.53
CA LEU A 294 17.12 26.03 -20.58
C LEU A 294 16.17 27.21 -20.82
N ARG A 295 16.08 28.20 -19.91
CA ARG A 295 15.17 29.34 -20.00
C ARG A 295 15.28 30.07 -21.35
N ARG A 296 16.50 30.20 -21.88
CA ARG A 296 16.76 30.86 -23.18
C ARG A 296 16.22 30.07 -24.38
N PHE A 297 16.12 28.75 -24.24
CA PHE A 297 15.65 27.83 -25.27
C PHE A 297 14.19 27.46 -25.10
N GLN A 298 13.52 28.00 -24.07
CA GLN A 298 12.08 27.83 -23.92
C GLN A 298 11.37 28.44 -25.12
N THR A 299 10.45 27.67 -25.70
CA THR A 299 9.61 28.07 -26.83
C THR A 299 9.07 29.50 -26.71
N PRO A 300 8.45 29.94 -25.59
CA PRO A 300 8.00 31.33 -25.46
C PRO A 300 9.13 32.37 -25.55
N THR A 301 10.30 32.09 -24.98
CA THR A 301 11.48 32.97 -25.06
C THR A 301 11.98 33.09 -26.49
N LEU A 302 12.10 31.97 -27.20
CA LEU A 302 12.53 31.95 -28.61
C LEU A 302 11.52 32.67 -29.52
N LEU A 303 10.22 32.45 -29.32
CA LEU A 303 9.19 33.16 -30.07
C LEU A 303 9.24 34.66 -29.82
N SER A 304 9.43 35.09 -28.57
CA SER A 304 9.61 36.52 -28.25
C SER A 304 10.82 37.11 -28.99
N GLN A 305 11.98 36.45 -28.94
CA GLN A 305 13.18 36.92 -29.64
C GLN A 305 12.98 37.05 -31.16
N VAL A 306 12.21 36.11 -31.76
CA VAL A 306 11.86 36.20 -33.18
C VAL A 306 10.91 37.37 -33.45
N ARG A 307 9.95 37.66 -32.57
CA ARG A 307 9.08 38.85 -32.68
C ARG A 307 9.88 40.14 -32.60
N ASP A 308 10.81 40.23 -31.65
CA ASP A 308 11.69 41.39 -31.50
C ASP A 308 12.53 41.60 -32.78
N SER A 309 13.07 40.50 -33.35
CA SER A 309 13.81 40.54 -34.62
C SER A 309 12.94 40.92 -35.83
N ILE A 310 11.64 40.64 -35.81
CA ILE A 310 10.68 41.07 -36.83
C ILE A 310 10.45 42.58 -36.71
N ALA A 311 10.20 43.08 -35.50
CA ALA A 311 10.03 44.50 -35.22
C ALA A 311 11.27 45.30 -35.62
N GLU A 312 12.47 44.82 -35.28
CA GLU A 312 13.74 45.43 -35.70
C GLU A 312 13.88 45.51 -37.23
N SER A 313 13.45 44.47 -37.96
CA SER A 313 13.49 44.49 -39.43
C SER A 313 12.49 45.46 -40.03
N ASP A 314 11.33 45.63 -39.38
CA ASP A 314 10.30 46.58 -39.80
C ASP A 314 10.82 48.01 -39.60
N GLU A 315 11.40 48.30 -38.44
CA GLU A 315 12.01 49.59 -38.12
C GLU A 315 13.19 49.92 -39.03
N LEU A 316 14.08 48.97 -39.32
CA LEU A 316 15.14 49.16 -40.31
C LEU A 316 14.60 49.46 -41.71
N SER A 317 13.50 48.81 -42.11
CA SER A 317 12.87 49.08 -43.40
C SER A 317 12.25 50.49 -43.47
N GLU A 318 11.72 50.97 -42.34
CA GLU A 318 11.22 52.34 -42.21
C GLU A 318 12.36 53.36 -42.23
N GLN A 319 13.48 53.09 -41.53
CA GLN A 319 14.67 53.95 -41.57
C GLN A 319 15.26 54.06 -42.98
N ILE A 320 15.29 52.96 -43.74
CA ILE A 320 15.73 52.97 -45.16
C ILE A 320 14.76 53.79 -46.01
N ALA A 321 13.45 53.68 -45.77
CA ALA A 321 12.45 54.49 -46.46
C ALA A 321 12.59 55.99 -46.15
N GLN A 322 12.77 56.36 -44.89
CA GLN A 322 13.04 57.74 -44.47
C GLN A 322 14.32 58.28 -45.10
N SER A 323 15.43 57.51 -45.06
CA SER A 323 16.69 57.92 -45.68
C SER A 323 16.57 58.16 -47.19
N PHE A 324 15.70 57.42 -47.89
CA PHE A 324 15.40 57.68 -49.30
C PHE A 324 14.57 58.96 -49.49
N LEU A 325 13.54 59.19 -48.66
CA LEU A 325 12.72 60.40 -48.71
C LEU A 325 13.54 61.67 -48.42
N ASP A 326 14.50 61.56 -47.52
CA ASP A 326 15.45 62.63 -47.18
C ASP A 326 16.54 62.84 -48.26
N GLY A 327 16.56 62.01 -49.31
CA GLY A 327 17.54 62.07 -50.39
C GLY A 327 18.93 61.53 -50.02
N GLY A 328 19.07 60.84 -48.89
CA GLY A 328 20.34 60.29 -48.40
C GLY A 328 20.83 59.05 -49.15
N ILE A 329 19.96 58.36 -49.90
CA ILE A 329 20.29 57.19 -50.72
C ILE A 329 19.68 57.26 -52.12
N SER A 330 20.36 56.69 -53.13
CA SER A 330 19.85 56.62 -54.51
C SER A 330 18.72 55.60 -54.64
N ILE A 331 17.90 55.74 -55.70
CA ILE A 331 16.77 54.84 -55.96
C ILE A 331 17.20 53.38 -56.12
N GLU A 332 18.32 53.12 -56.77
CA GLU A 332 18.87 51.78 -56.96
C GLU A 332 19.34 51.17 -55.64
N ALA A 333 19.97 51.99 -54.77
CA ALA A 333 20.39 51.60 -53.45
C ALA A 333 19.19 51.32 -52.52
N PHE A 334 18.16 52.17 -52.57
CA PHE A 334 16.90 51.98 -51.85
C PHE A 334 16.23 50.66 -52.23
N ILE A 335 16.00 50.41 -53.52
CA ILE A 335 15.34 49.18 -53.99
C ILE A 335 16.10 47.94 -53.51
N LYS A 336 17.43 47.95 -53.59
CA LYS A 336 18.27 46.84 -53.15
C LYS A 336 18.14 46.62 -51.63
N GLN A 337 18.42 47.64 -50.83
CA GLN A 337 18.44 47.54 -49.36
C GLN A 337 17.06 47.25 -48.79
N TYR A 338 16.03 47.97 -49.25
CA TYR A 338 14.65 47.80 -48.78
C TYR A 338 14.13 46.39 -49.10
N ARG A 339 14.35 45.91 -50.33
CA ARG A 339 13.94 44.55 -50.72
C ARG A 339 14.63 43.50 -49.86
N ASP A 340 15.92 43.65 -49.58
CA ASP A 340 16.67 42.67 -48.81
C ASP A 340 16.20 42.63 -47.33
N VAL A 341 15.92 43.77 -46.71
CA VAL A 341 15.34 43.83 -45.35
C VAL A 341 13.92 43.29 -45.31
N ARG A 342 13.04 43.67 -46.25
CA ARG A 342 11.65 43.17 -46.29
C ARG A 342 11.55 41.68 -46.58
N LYS A 343 12.45 41.11 -47.38
CA LYS A 343 12.57 39.64 -47.54
C LYS A 343 12.80 38.96 -46.19
N VAL A 344 13.70 39.48 -45.36
CA VAL A 344 14.01 38.92 -44.03
C VAL A 344 12.81 39.07 -43.10
N TYR A 345 12.15 40.24 -43.09
CA TYR A 345 10.92 40.47 -42.33
C TYR A 345 9.82 39.45 -42.66
N HIS A 346 9.50 39.27 -43.95
CA HIS A 346 8.44 38.34 -44.37
C HIS A 346 8.83 36.89 -44.09
N LEU A 347 10.09 36.51 -44.29
CA LEU A 347 10.58 35.17 -43.97
C LEU A 347 10.42 34.86 -42.47
N ARG A 348 10.79 35.80 -41.59
CA ARG A 348 10.63 35.65 -40.14
C ARG A 348 9.15 35.61 -39.73
N SER A 349 8.32 36.46 -40.32
CA SER A 349 6.87 36.50 -40.09
C SER A 349 6.16 35.19 -40.49
N SER A 350 6.49 34.62 -41.65
CA SER A 350 5.94 33.32 -42.06
C SER A 350 6.43 32.17 -41.16
N LYS A 351 7.68 32.23 -40.68
CA LYS A 351 8.23 31.22 -39.77
C LYS A 351 7.52 31.24 -38.40
N ILE A 352 7.25 32.42 -37.84
CA ILE A 352 6.55 32.52 -36.56
C ILE A 352 5.08 32.12 -36.67
N GLU A 353 4.37 32.55 -37.71
CA GLU A 353 2.98 32.15 -37.96
C GLU A 353 2.86 30.61 -38.08
N ARG A 354 3.81 29.99 -38.78
CA ARG A 354 3.88 28.53 -38.87
C ARG A 354 4.14 27.89 -37.50
N ALA A 355 5.09 28.40 -36.74
CA ALA A 355 5.44 27.86 -35.42
C ALA A 355 4.28 27.95 -34.42
N GLU A 356 3.50 29.03 -34.46
CA GLU A 356 2.30 29.23 -33.65
C GLU A 356 1.15 28.30 -34.06
N ARG A 357 0.95 28.09 -35.37
CA ARG A 357 -0.15 27.27 -35.90
C ARG A 357 0.09 25.77 -35.71
N THR A 358 1.33 25.28 -35.85
CA THR A 358 1.62 23.83 -35.76
C THR A 358 2.01 23.36 -34.36
N GLY A 359 2.30 24.29 -33.44
CA GLY A 359 3.04 24.00 -32.21
C GLY A 359 4.46 23.53 -32.53
N PHE A 360 5.42 23.83 -31.66
CA PHE A 360 6.67 23.08 -31.66
C PHE A 360 6.33 21.69 -31.15
N LYS A 361 6.29 20.69 -32.04
CA LYS A 361 6.30 19.30 -31.61
C LYS A 361 7.66 19.07 -30.93
N GLU A 362 7.64 18.95 -29.61
CA GLU A 362 8.80 18.57 -28.78
C GLU A 362 9.38 17.21 -29.21
#